data_AF-A0A6A4INC2-F1
#
_entry.id   AF-A0A6A4INC2-F1
#
_cell.length_a   1.000
_cell.length_b   1.000
_cell.length_c   1.000
_cell.angle_alpha   90.00
_cell.angle_beta   90.00
_cell.angle_gamma   90.00
#
_symmetry.space_group_name_H-M   'P 1'
#
loop_
_entity.id
_entity.type
_entity.pdbx_description
1 polymer ?
#
loop_
_entity_poly.entity_id
_entity_poly.type
_entity_poly.pdbx_seq_one_letter_code
_entity_poly.pdbx_strand_id
1 'polypeptide(L)'
;MDLSERDLGERVSNVADCFAYNEISLLLYIQQLIFLSCTHSALLISRAHEELHSNAWAICQCLFSILENQTSLLTWAFGCVKKALCSEVVLLTLPKTGLNFNTKNASLDFVSGSFMEEAASIMSTKAPRLWWLVHGLLDARQNENTDIHMDKVDEDQEPLDDTVELGEIGGDCSNDSIDNEQNISKSQRHALARKAALITIKSIVLISIIAHSSNQRCNYLQSILGIFFHSLSVPEKVIEVLSHAGISIALSTIHNAVTSLSAKSALLVRDVVQTLTAMFAYDNFDIKFKTAQPTAEHPSIFVSATSATTIPGFGITDANRDALRWSDAYWDQSPLNPSPSTHPLIFTQNDLNLLKEFIGPDTQKVPGVRLSCQQRRWAWHTRKTLVHNVEGFKSFSTKLSQPEEILLIPLHKTQQIPCRAMKYKESTNDGNVQVVDDLHCQGGIGQAEEKG
;
A
#
# COMPACT_ATOMS: atom_id res chain seq x y z
N MET A 1 42.21 -21.77 -13.73
CA MET A 1 42.28 -21.57 -15.19
C MET A 1 42.33 -22.96 -15.81
N ASP A 2 41.15 -23.50 -16.05
CA ASP A 2 40.93 -24.90 -16.38
C ASP A 2 41.42 -25.23 -17.80
N LEU A 3 41.83 -26.48 -18.00
CA LEU A 3 42.23 -27.04 -19.30
C LEU A 3 41.19 -26.81 -20.43
N SER A 4 39.93 -26.48 -20.11
CA SER A 4 38.89 -26.16 -21.09
C SER A 4 39.04 -24.80 -21.77
N GLU A 5 39.65 -23.79 -21.12
CA GLU A 5 39.80 -22.45 -21.73
C GLU A 5 40.90 -22.44 -22.81
N ARG A 6 41.99 -23.19 -22.61
CA ARG A 6 43.05 -23.33 -23.62
C ARG A 6 42.56 -24.07 -24.86
N ASP A 7 41.74 -25.11 -24.68
CA ASP A 7 41.14 -25.87 -25.77
C ASP A 7 40.16 -25.00 -26.59
N LEU A 8 39.39 -24.14 -25.92
CA LEU A 8 38.47 -23.23 -26.61
C LEU A 8 39.22 -22.19 -27.46
N GLY A 9 40.32 -21.62 -26.96
CA GLY A 9 41.13 -20.66 -27.70
C GLY A 9 41.75 -21.25 -28.98
N GLU A 10 42.30 -22.45 -28.89
CA GLU A 10 42.88 -23.16 -30.04
C GLU A 10 41.80 -23.55 -31.06
N ARG A 11 40.61 -23.95 -30.59
CA ARG A 11 39.46 -24.23 -31.47
C ARG A 11 38.93 -22.99 -32.16
N VAL A 12 38.80 -21.86 -31.45
CA VAL A 12 38.38 -20.57 -32.05
C VAL A 12 39.42 -20.08 -33.05
N SER A 13 40.72 -20.22 -32.76
CA SER A 13 41.79 -19.90 -33.72
C SER A 13 41.69 -20.78 -34.97
N ASN A 14 41.55 -22.10 -34.81
CA ASN A 14 41.41 -23.01 -35.94
C ASN A 14 40.17 -22.73 -36.80
N VAL A 15 39.05 -22.33 -36.18
CA VAL A 15 37.85 -21.91 -36.91
C VAL A 15 38.07 -20.57 -37.64
N ALA A 16 38.73 -19.61 -37.00
CA ALA A 16 39.09 -18.33 -37.62
C ALA A 16 40.05 -18.52 -38.81
N ASP A 17 41.05 -19.38 -38.66
CA ASP A 17 42.01 -19.76 -39.71
C ASP A 17 41.30 -20.48 -40.85
N CYS A 18 40.34 -21.37 -40.55
CA CYS A 18 39.48 -21.97 -41.57
C CYS A 18 38.64 -20.92 -42.31
N PHE A 19 38.07 -19.95 -41.62
CA PHE A 19 37.31 -18.87 -42.27
C PHE A 19 38.20 -18.00 -43.17
N ALA A 20 39.39 -17.65 -42.70
CA ALA A 20 40.37 -16.90 -43.48
C ALA A 20 40.84 -17.70 -44.72
N TYR A 21 41.15 -18.98 -44.54
CA TYR A 21 41.61 -19.86 -45.63
C TYR A 21 40.56 -20.07 -46.72
N ASN A 22 39.28 -20.09 -46.36
CA ASN A 22 38.17 -20.30 -47.29
C ASN A 22 37.56 -18.99 -47.82
N GLU A 23 38.11 -17.83 -47.47
CA GLU A 23 37.54 -16.51 -47.78
C GLU A 23 36.08 -16.33 -47.30
N ILE A 24 35.67 -17.09 -46.27
CA ILE A 24 34.32 -17.04 -45.71
C ILE A 24 34.32 -16.01 -44.60
N SER A 25 33.66 -14.87 -44.82
CA SER A 25 33.41 -13.94 -43.71
C SER A 25 32.52 -14.60 -42.66
N LEU A 26 32.73 -14.29 -41.38
CA LEU A 26 31.85 -14.74 -40.28
C LEU A 26 30.37 -14.42 -40.59
N LEU A 27 30.12 -13.30 -41.24
CA LEU A 27 28.79 -12.90 -41.70
C LEU A 27 28.23 -13.88 -42.75
N LEU A 28 29.03 -14.30 -43.73
CA LEU A 28 28.65 -15.26 -44.76
C LEU A 28 28.40 -16.65 -44.16
N TYR A 29 29.19 -17.06 -43.17
CA TYR A 29 28.98 -18.31 -42.44
C TYR A 29 27.69 -18.29 -41.62
N ILE A 30 27.46 -17.21 -40.86
CA ILE A 30 26.21 -17.03 -40.12
C ILE A 30 25.01 -16.99 -41.08
N GLN A 31 25.13 -16.32 -42.22
CA GLN A 31 24.10 -16.31 -43.25
C GLN A 31 23.87 -17.68 -43.89
N GLN A 32 24.92 -18.46 -44.14
CA GLN A 32 24.81 -19.85 -44.63
C GLN A 32 24.20 -20.77 -43.59
N LEU A 33 24.57 -20.63 -42.32
CA LEU A 33 23.92 -21.35 -41.22
C LEU A 33 22.44 -21.02 -41.17
N ILE A 34 22.07 -19.74 -41.20
CA ILE A 34 20.68 -19.27 -41.23
C ILE A 34 19.95 -19.84 -42.46
N PHE A 35 20.57 -19.81 -43.63
CA PHE A 35 20.00 -20.30 -44.90
C PHE A 35 19.84 -21.84 -44.92
N LEU A 36 20.82 -22.58 -44.42
CA LEU A 36 20.76 -24.04 -44.25
C LEU A 36 19.71 -24.43 -43.21
N SER A 37 19.54 -23.64 -42.14
CA SER A 37 18.43 -23.84 -41.21
C SER A 37 17.08 -23.62 -41.89
N CYS A 38 16.93 -22.64 -42.80
CA CYS A 38 15.68 -22.45 -43.54
C CYS A 38 15.31 -23.59 -44.51
N THR A 39 16.24 -24.49 -44.85
CA THR A 39 16.02 -25.59 -45.81
C THR A 39 15.91 -26.97 -45.15
N HIS A 40 16.26 -27.11 -43.86
CA HIS A 40 16.18 -28.36 -43.10
C HIS A 40 15.07 -28.35 -42.04
N SER A 41 14.74 -29.55 -41.53
CA SER A 41 13.70 -29.80 -40.52
C SER A 41 13.74 -28.80 -39.35
N ALA A 42 12.59 -28.23 -39.00
CA ALA A 42 12.40 -27.24 -37.93
C ALA A 42 13.07 -27.63 -36.58
N LEU A 43 13.26 -28.92 -36.35
CA LEU A 43 13.90 -29.47 -35.15
C LEU A 43 15.40 -29.16 -35.08
N LEU A 44 16.12 -29.14 -36.20
CA LEU A 44 17.54 -28.75 -36.26
C LEU A 44 17.73 -27.25 -36.01
N ILE A 45 16.79 -26.43 -36.49
CA ILE A 45 16.79 -24.97 -36.24
C ILE A 45 16.59 -24.70 -34.75
N SER A 46 15.61 -25.34 -34.12
CA SER A 46 15.35 -25.19 -32.68
C SER A 46 16.59 -25.54 -31.86
N ARG A 47 17.25 -26.65 -32.18
CA ARG A 47 18.47 -27.09 -31.50
C ARG A 47 19.64 -26.14 -31.72
N ALA A 48 19.89 -25.70 -32.95
CA ALA A 48 20.96 -24.74 -33.24
C ALA A 48 20.71 -23.39 -32.53
N HIS A 49 19.46 -22.96 -32.45
CA HIS A 49 19.07 -21.76 -31.71
C HIS A 49 19.26 -21.93 -30.20
N GLU A 50 18.89 -23.08 -29.63
CA GLU A 50 19.15 -23.42 -28.22
C GLU A 50 20.64 -23.49 -27.91
N GLU A 51 21.45 -24.11 -28.78
CA GLU A 51 22.90 -24.19 -28.62
C GLU A 51 23.55 -22.79 -28.73
N LEU A 52 23.14 -21.96 -29.70
CA LEU A 52 23.60 -20.58 -29.81
C LEU A 52 23.19 -19.75 -28.59
N HIS A 53 21.96 -19.91 -28.11
CA HIS A 53 21.49 -19.20 -26.92
C HIS A 53 22.23 -19.65 -25.66
N SER A 54 22.44 -20.96 -25.50
CA SER A 54 23.19 -21.54 -24.37
C SER A 54 24.66 -21.13 -24.37
N ASN A 55 25.26 -20.91 -25.55
CA ASN A 55 26.65 -20.50 -25.69
C ASN A 55 26.84 -18.99 -25.94
N ALA A 56 25.76 -18.21 -26.00
CA ALA A 56 25.80 -16.80 -26.38
C ALA A 56 26.76 -15.99 -25.49
N TRP A 57 26.74 -16.25 -24.18
CA TRP A 57 27.62 -15.58 -23.24
C TRP A 57 29.11 -15.87 -23.51
N ALA A 58 29.48 -17.14 -23.69
CA ALA A 58 30.87 -17.53 -23.96
C ALA A 58 31.34 -16.98 -25.31
N ILE A 59 30.49 -17.03 -26.34
CA ILE A 59 30.78 -16.44 -27.65
C ILE A 59 31.01 -14.94 -27.52
N CYS A 60 30.12 -14.22 -26.84
CA CYS A 60 30.28 -12.79 -26.60
C CYS A 60 31.54 -12.46 -25.79
N GLN A 61 31.88 -13.26 -24.78
CA GLN A 61 33.08 -13.08 -23.98
C GLN A 61 34.36 -13.30 -24.80
N CYS A 62 34.41 -14.37 -25.61
CA CYS A 62 35.53 -14.61 -26.52
C CYS A 62 35.68 -13.49 -27.55
N LEU A 63 34.58 -13.05 -28.18
CA LEU A 63 34.60 -11.91 -29.11
C LEU A 63 35.09 -10.64 -28.43
N PHE A 64 34.68 -10.41 -27.18
CA PHE A 64 35.12 -9.25 -26.40
C PHE A 64 36.62 -9.30 -26.05
N SER A 65 37.16 -10.48 -25.76
CA SER A 65 38.58 -10.66 -25.43
C SER A 65 39.54 -10.58 -26.63
N ILE A 66 39.06 -10.88 -27.85
CA ILE A 66 39.93 -11.08 -29.03
C ILE A 66 40.06 -9.80 -29.88
N LEU A 67 39.12 -8.84 -29.78
CA LEU A 67 39.05 -7.73 -30.73
C LEU A 67 39.88 -6.50 -30.35
N GLU A 68 40.80 -6.07 -31.22
CA GLU A 68 41.36 -4.71 -31.24
C GLU A 68 40.28 -3.61 -31.40
N ASN A 69 39.05 -4.01 -31.75
CA ASN A 69 37.86 -3.16 -31.96
C ASN A 69 36.81 -3.26 -30.83
N GLN A 70 37.22 -3.51 -29.58
CA GLN A 70 36.31 -3.54 -28.40
C GLN A 70 35.30 -2.38 -28.39
N THR A 71 35.73 -1.17 -28.76
CA THR A 71 34.88 0.02 -28.85
C THR A 71 33.70 -0.16 -29.81
N SER A 72 33.92 -0.71 -31.00
CA SER A 72 32.87 -0.92 -32.01
C SER A 72 31.87 -1.97 -31.55
N LEU A 73 32.35 -3.07 -30.96
CA LEU A 73 31.50 -4.13 -30.43
C LEU A 73 30.65 -3.64 -29.26
N LEU A 74 31.25 -2.92 -28.31
CA LEU A 74 30.53 -2.30 -27.19
C LEU A 74 29.49 -1.31 -27.69
N THR A 75 29.85 -0.45 -28.64
CA THR A 75 28.92 0.53 -29.21
C THR A 75 27.70 -0.16 -29.84
N TRP A 76 27.92 -1.24 -30.59
CA TRP A 76 26.84 -2.04 -31.17
C TRP A 76 25.99 -2.73 -30.09
N ALA A 77 26.62 -3.37 -29.10
CA ALA A 77 25.93 -4.06 -28.02
C ALA A 77 25.09 -3.09 -27.18
N PHE A 78 25.65 -1.95 -26.79
CA PHE A 78 24.93 -0.88 -26.11
C PHE A 78 23.81 -0.32 -26.97
N GLY A 79 23.99 -0.21 -28.30
CA GLY A 79 22.93 0.17 -29.22
C GLY A 79 21.73 -0.80 -29.17
N CYS A 80 22.00 -2.11 -29.16
CA CYS A 80 20.97 -3.14 -29.04
C CYS A 80 20.26 -3.10 -27.68
N VAL A 81 21.02 -3.04 -26.59
CA VAL A 81 20.50 -2.93 -25.22
C VAL A 81 19.65 -1.66 -25.07
N LYS A 82 20.15 -0.51 -25.51
CA LYS A 82 19.42 0.76 -25.50
C LYS A 82 18.08 0.64 -26.22
N LYS A 83 18.06 0.06 -27.43
CA LYS A 83 16.82 -0.12 -28.19
C LYS A 83 15.80 -0.98 -27.44
N ALA A 84 16.25 -2.08 -26.83
CA ALA A 84 15.41 -2.95 -26.02
C ALA A 84 14.84 -2.23 -24.79
N LEU A 85 15.68 -1.52 -24.04
CA LEU A 85 15.28 -0.77 -22.85
C LEU A 85 14.31 0.37 -23.20
N CYS A 86 14.60 1.15 -24.25
CA CYS A 86 13.69 2.19 -24.72
C CYS A 86 12.32 1.63 -25.14
N SER A 87 12.28 0.44 -25.76
CA SER A 87 11.02 -0.22 -26.10
C SER A 87 10.22 -0.61 -24.85
N GLU A 88 10.89 -1.07 -23.79
CA GLU A 88 10.23 -1.38 -22.51
C GLU A 88 9.74 -0.13 -21.79
N VAL A 89 10.51 0.95 -21.81
CA VAL A 89 10.06 2.25 -21.30
C VAL A 89 8.80 2.71 -22.04
N VAL A 90 8.80 2.68 -23.38
CA VAL A 90 7.61 3.02 -24.18
C VAL A 90 6.42 2.12 -23.80
N LEU A 91 6.65 0.82 -23.62
CA LEU A 91 5.62 -0.13 -23.18
C LEU A 91 5.03 0.26 -21.81
N LEU A 92 5.87 0.63 -20.83
CA LEU A 92 5.42 1.10 -19.51
C LEU A 92 4.55 2.35 -19.58
N THR A 93 4.81 3.25 -20.53
CA THR A 93 4.04 4.50 -20.67
C THR A 93 2.66 4.35 -21.31
N LEU A 94 2.30 3.15 -21.80
CA LEU A 94 1.01 2.93 -22.45
C LEU A 94 -0.13 2.99 -21.41
N PRO A 95 -1.27 3.63 -21.69
CA PRO A 95 -2.40 3.72 -20.74
C PRO A 95 -2.89 2.39 -20.15
N LYS A 96 -2.73 1.29 -20.88
CA LYS A 96 -3.11 -0.06 -20.47
C LYS A 96 -2.23 -0.67 -19.37
N THR A 97 -1.11 -0.04 -18.99
CA THR A 97 -0.21 -0.58 -17.96
C THR A 97 -0.67 -0.26 -16.55
N GLY A 98 -1.55 0.71 -16.35
CA GLY A 98 -1.97 1.19 -15.03
C GLY A 98 -1.04 2.23 -14.41
N LEU A 99 0.10 2.55 -15.04
CA LEU A 99 1.06 3.55 -14.53
C LEU A 99 0.71 5.01 -14.90
N ASN A 100 -0.45 5.21 -15.53
CA ASN A 100 -0.96 6.54 -15.87
C ASN A 100 -2.01 6.96 -14.85
N PHE A 101 -1.75 8.04 -14.11
CA PHE A 101 -2.69 8.58 -13.14
C PHE A 101 -3.47 9.75 -13.75
N ASN A 102 -4.79 9.63 -13.75
CA ASN A 102 -5.69 10.71 -14.14
C ASN A 102 -6.27 11.35 -12.88
N THR A 103 -5.90 12.60 -12.61
CA THR A 103 -6.35 13.35 -11.45
C THR A 103 -7.86 13.45 -11.33
N LYS A 104 -8.59 13.49 -12.45
CA LYS A 104 -10.06 13.52 -12.48
C LYS A 104 -10.71 12.21 -12.02
N ASN A 105 -9.97 11.10 -12.12
CA ASN A 105 -10.42 9.77 -11.76
C ASN A 105 -9.74 9.25 -10.48
N ALA A 106 -9.06 10.14 -9.73
CA ALA A 106 -8.43 9.78 -8.49
C ALA A 106 -9.46 9.11 -7.55
N SER A 107 -9.16 7.89 -7.13
CA SER A 107 -9.89 7.15 -6.08
C SER A 107 -9.00 6.96 -4.86
N LEU A 108 -9.63 6.65 -3.72
CA LEU A 108 -8.92 6.34 -2.48
C LEU A 108 -8.04 5.09 -2.62
N ASP A 109 -8.41 4.16 -3.51
CA ASP A 109 -7.69 2.91 -3.74
C ASP A 109 -6.25 3.16 -4.21
N PHE A 110 -6.02 4.24 -4.97
CA PHE A 110 -4.68 4.62 -5.43
C PHE A 110 -3.72 5.05 -4.31
N VAL A 111 -4.26 5.54 -3.19
CA VAL A 111 -3.47 5.98 -2.03
C VAL A 111 -3.30 4.84 -1.02
N SER A 112 -3.98 3.72 -1.23
CA SER A 112 -3.88 2.56 -0.34
C SER A 112 -2.48 1.92 -0.40
N GLY A 113 -2.06 1.31 0.71
CA GLY A 113 -0.65 0.98 0.98
C GLY A 113 0.05 -0.04 0.06
N SER A 114 -0.63 -0.59 -0.95
CA SER A 114 -0.06 -1.58 -1.88
C SER A 114 0.54 -0.97 -3.16
N PHE A 115 0.56 0.35 -3.32
CA PHE A 115 0.99 0.99 -4.57
C PHE A 115 2.43 0.65 -5.00
N MET A 116 3.35 0.44 -4.04
CA MET A 116 4.73 0.03 -4.35
C MET A 116 4.80 -1.40 -4.88
N GLU A 117 4.05 -2.33 -4.29
CA GLU A 117 3.99 -3.73 -4.74
C GLU A 117 3.35 -3.84 -6.12
N GLU A 118 2.28 -3.08 -6.35
CA GLU A 118 1.61 -3.00 -7.66
C GLU A 118 2.57 -2.45 -8.73
N ALA A 119 3.26 -1.34 -8.43
CA ALA A 119 4.24 -0.76 -9.35
C ALA A 119 5.42 -1.71 -9.62
N ALA A 120 5.96 -2.38 -8.60
CA ALA A 120 7.02 -3.37 -8.76
C ALA A 120 6.58 -4.55 -9.65
N SER A 121 5.37 -5.07 -9.42
CA SER A 121 4.79 -6.17 -10.20
C SER A 121 4.62 -5.78 -11.67
N ILE A 122 4.07 -4.59 -11.93
CA ILE A 122 3.90 -4.07 -13.30
C ILE A 122 5.26 -3.88 -13.99
N MET A 123 6.21 -3.23 -13.32
CA MET A 123 7.52 -2.91 -13.90
C MET A 123 8.35 -4.16 -14.17
N SER A 124 8.43 -5.09 -13.21
CA SER A 124 9.17 -6.35 -13.39
C SER A 124 8.56 -7.23 -14.48
N THR A 125 7.23 -7.24 -14.62
CA THR A 125 6.53 -8.06 -15.63
C THR A 125 6.58 -7.44 -17.02
N LYS A 126 6.37 -6.13 -17.15
CA LYS A 126 6.26 -5.44 -18.46
C LYS A 126 7.59 -4.93 -18.98
N ALA A 127 8.56 -4.68 -18.10
CA ALA A 127 9.88 -4.17 -18.44
C ALA A 127 10.98 -4.97 -17.72
N PRO A 128 11.07 -6.30 -17.94
CA PRO A 128 11.99 -7.15 -17.21
C PRO A 128 13.45 -6.72 -17.43
N ARG A 129 13.89 -6.40 -18.65
CA ARG A 129 15.30 -6.06 -18.87
C ARG A 129 15.67 -4.75 -18.18
N LEU A 130 14.78 -3.76 -18.22
CA LEU A 130 14.97 -2.50 -17.48
C LEU A 130 14.98 -2.73 -15.97
N TRP A 131 14.06 -3.56 -15.46
CA TRP A 131 13.99 -3.92 -14.05
C TRP A 131 15.30 -4.56 -13.58
N TRP A 132 15.77 -5.60 -14.28
CA TRP A 132 17.00 -6.30 -13.96
C TRP A 132 18.23 -5.41 -14.04
N LEU A 133 18.31 -4.52 -15.05
CA LEU A 133 19.41 -3.56 -15.16
C LEU A 133 19.45 -2.61 -13.96
N VAL A 134 18.32 -1.96 -13.63
CA VAL A 134 18.26 -0.99 -12.53
C VAL A 134 18.52 -1.69 -11.19
N HIS A 135 17.92 -2.87 -10.97
CA HIS A 135 18.13 -3.66 -9.77
C HIS A 135 19.60 -4.10 -9.62
N GLY A 136 20.23 -4.57 -10.70
CA GLY A 136 21.64 -4.96 -10.71
C GLY A 136 22.58 -3.78 -10.45
N LEU A 137 22.30 -2.60 -11.01
CA LEU A 137 23.07 -1.38 -10.73
C LEU A 137 22.96 -0.93 -9.27
N LEU A 138 21.79 -1.11 -8.66
CA LEU A 138 21.55 -0.78 -7.25
C LEU A 138 22.16 -1.80 -6.29
N ASP A 139 22.36 -3.06 -6.73
CA ASP A 139 22.91 -4.14 -5.93
C ASP A 139 24.39 -4.45 -6.20
N ALA A 140 25.08 -3.58 -6.94
CA ALA A 140 26.45 -3.79 -7.41
C ALA A 140 27.47 -4.17 -6.31
N ARG A 141 27.23 -3.77 -5.05
CA ARG A 141 28.09 -4.11 -3.90
C ARG A 141 28.05 -5.58 -3.48
N GLN A 142 27.03 -6.37 -3.85
CA GLN A 142 26.97 -7.77 -3.40
C GLN A 142 28.01 -8.66 -4.09
N ASN A 143 28.40 -8.32 -5.31
CA ASN A 143 29.40 -9.09 -6.04
C ASN A 143 30.80 -8.98 -5.42
N GLU A 144 31.07 -8.00 -4.57
CA GLU A 144 32.36 -7.86 -3.87
C GLU A 144 32.46 -8.72 -2.60
N ASN A 145 31.32 -9.08 -1.99
CA ASN A 145 31.30 -9.77 -0.69
C ASN A 145 31.29 -11.30 -0.76
N THR A 146 31.16 -11.90 -1.95
CA THR A 146 31.25 -13.36 -2.11
C THR A 146 32.68 -13.89 -2.07
N ASP A 147 33.71 -13.05 -2.21
CA ASP A 147 35.13 -13.46 -2.20
C ASP A 147 35.92 -12.99 -0.97
N ILE A 148 35.33 -12.22 -0.05
CA ILE A 148 36.02 -11.81 1.17
C ILE A 148 35.80 -12.88 2.25
N HIS A 149 36.77 -13.77 2.35
CA HIS A 149 36.95 -14.73 3.46
C HIS A 149 36.73 -14.00 4.80
N MET A 150 35.72 -14.41 5.57
CA MET A 150 35.35 -13.82 6.87
C MET A 150 36.37 -14.14 7.98
N ASP A 151 37.63 -13.80 7.77
CA ASP A 151 38.61 -13.75 8.85
C ASP A 151 38.44 -12.42 9.60
N LYS A 152 37.69 -12.49 10.71
CA LYS A 152 37.75 -11.61 11.88
C LYS A 152 37.96 -10.13 11.57
N VAL A 153 36.88 -9.42 11.25
CA VAL A 153 36.88 -7.96 11.33
C VAL A 153 36.36 -7.55 12.70
N ASP A 154 37.21 -6.79 13.40
CA ASP A 154 37.01 -6.22 14.73
C ASP A 154 35.66 -5.47 14.88
N GLU A 155 35.06 -5.61 16.06
CA GLU A 155 33.75 -5.11 16.51
C GLU A 155 33.59 -3.57 16.58
N ASP A 156 34.50 -2.78 16.01
CA ASP A 156 34.57 -1.33 16.23
C ASP A 156 34.03 -0.47 15.07
N GLN A 157 33.23 -1.03 14.14
CA GLN A 157 32.50 -0.18 13.20
C GLN A 157 31.27 0.44 13.86
N GLU A 158 31.38 1.75 14.14
CA GLU A 158 30.30 2.60 14.61
C GLU A 158 28.99 2.32 13.84
N PRO A 159 27.86 2.11 14.53
CA PRO A 159 26.57 1.88 13.91
C PRO A 159 26.19 3.14 13.11
N LEU A 160 26.36 3.05 11.80
CA LEU A 160 25.90 4.06 10.86
C LEU A 160 24.37 4.12 10.90
N ASP A 161 23.91 5.11 11.66
CA ASP A 161 22.62 5.78 11.58
C ASP A 161 21.41 4.93 12.01
N ASP A 162 20.91 5.25 13.22
CA ASP A 162 19.59 4.90 13.76
C ASP A 162 18.48 5.42 12.82
N THR A 163 18.42 4.83 11.63
CA THR A 163 17.40 5.08 10.63
C THR A 163 16.10 4.54 11.19
N VAL A 164 15.38 5.44 11.88
CA VAL A 164 14.03 5.35 12.44
C VAL A 164 13.40 4.03 12.03
N GLU A 165 13.42 3.09 12.97
CA GLU A 165 12.72 1.82 12.90
C GLU A 165 11.30 2.14 12.41
N LEU A 166 11.07 1.96 11.10
CA LEU A 166 9.78 2.16 10.47
C LEU A 166 8.89 1.08 11.04
N GLY A 167 8.22 1.43 12.15
CA GLY A 167 7.62 0.52 13.10
C GLY A 167 7.02 -0.70 12.43
N GLU A 168 7.64 -1.86 12.66
CA GLU A 168 7.08 -3.15 12.32
C GLU A 168 5.89 -3.37 13.27
N ILE A 169 4.72 -2.85 12.89
CA ILE A 169 3.44 -3.14 13.53
C ILE A 169 3.11 -4.59 13.18
N GLY A 170 3.72 -5.54 13.90
CA GLY A 170 3.70 -6.94 13.47
C GLY A 170 4.21 -7.96 14.50
N GLY A 171 3.60 -7.97 15.69
CA GLY A 171 3.35 -9.19 16.48
C GLY A 171 4.50 -10.16 16.76
N ASP A 172 4.99 -10.09 18.00
CA ASP A 172 5.74 -11.15 18.69
C ASP A 172 5.01 -12.51 18.58
N CYS A 173 5.42 -13.34 17.61
CA CYS A 173 5.03 -14.74 17.52
C CYS A 173 6.27 -15.60 17.77
N SER A 174 6.66 -15.67 19.03
CA SER A 174 7.65 -16.61 19.54
C SER A 174 7.08 -18.02 19.46
N ASN A 175 7.39 -18.75 18.40
CA ASN A 175 7.31 -20.21 18.40
C ASN A 175 8.63 -20.76 17.87
N ASP A 176 9.54 -21.01 18.80
CA ASP A 176 10.84 -21.62 18.56
C ASP A 176 10.66 -23.09 18.19
N SER A 177 10.43 -23.37 16.91
CA SER A 177 10.70 -24.70 16.35
C SER A 177 12.18 -24.79 15.97
N ILE A 178 12.87 -25.64 16.72
CA ILE A 178 14.29 -26.00 16.59
C ILE A 178 14.46 -26.81 15.30
N ASP A 179 14.66 -26.13 14.17
CA ASP A 179 15.13 -26.78 12.95
C ASP A 179 16.52 -26.25 12.57
N ASN A 180 17.42 -27.19 12.43
CA ASN A 180 18.88 -27.07 12.44
C ASN A 180 19.43 -26.62 11.08
N GLU A 181 18.82 -25.59 10.48
CA GLU A 181 19.23 -24.99 9.20
C GLU A 181 19.95 -23.66 9.45
N GLN A 182 21.28 -23.71 9.33
CA GLN A 182 22.24 -22.60 9.14
C GLN A 182 21.90 -21.29 9.90
N ASN A 183 22.66 -21.05 10.98
CA ASN A 183 22.61 -19.91 11.92
C ASN A 183 22.77 -18.51 11.29
N ILE A 184 21.93 -18.13 10.33
CA ILE A 184 21.70 -16.72 10.01
C ILE A 184 20.83 -16.18 11.14
N SER A 185 21.40 -15.27 11.94
CA SER A 185 20.67 -14.65 13.04
C SER A 185 19.37 -14.00 12.52
N LYS A 186 18.30 -14.01 13.33
CA LYS A 186 17.03 -13.35 12.98
C LYS A 186 17.30 -11.90 12.48
N SER A 187 18.21 -11.19 13.16
CA SER A 187 18.69 -9.86 12.77
C SER A 187 19.23 -9.79 11.34
N GLN A 188 20.09 -10.73 10.93
CA GLN A 188 20.64 -10.75 9.57
C GLN A 188 19.56 -11.02 8.51
N ARG A 189 18.54 -11.85 8.82
CA ARG A 189 17.37 -12.03 7.93
C ARG A 189 16.57 -10.73 7.76
N HIS A 190 16.29 -10.01 8.85
CA HIS A 190 15.61 -8.71 8.79
C HIS A 190 16.42 -7.67 8.01
N ALA A 191 17.75 -7.63 8.19
CA ALA A 191 18.63 -6.72 7.46
C ALA A 191 18.62 -7.00 5.94
N LEU A 192 18.69 -8.28 5.54
CA LEU A 192 18.60 -8.68 4.13
C LEU A 192 17.23 -8.35 3.53
N ALA A 193 16.14 -8.60 4.26
CA ALA A 193 14.78 -8.24 3.84
C ALA A 193 14.61 -6.72 3.66
N ARG A 194 15.09 -5.92 4.63
CA ARG A 194 15.08 -4.45 4.55
C ARG A 194 15.89 -3.95 3.35
N LYS A 195 17.08 -4.51 3.12
CA LYS A 195 17.91 -4.17 1.95
C LYS A 195 17.19 -4.47 0.64
N ALA A 196 16.58 -5.65 0.51
CA ALA A 196 15.82 -6.03 -0.68
C ALA A 196 14.62 -5.10 -0.92
N ALA A 197 13.89 -4.73 0.13
CA ALA A 197 12.80 -3.75 0.06
C ALA A 197 13.30 -2.37 -0.40
N LEU A 198 14.44 -1.89 0.13
CA LEU A 198 15.04 -0.62 -0.27
C LEU A 198 15.50 -0.62 -1.74
N ILE A 199 16.10 -1.71 -2.22
CA ILE A 199 16.49 -1.84 -3.65
C ILE A 199 15.24 -1.80 -4.53
N THR A 200 14.17 -2.49 -4.11
CA THR A 200 12.89 -2.50 -4.83
C THR A 200 12.30 -1.08 -4.92
N ILE A 201 12.21 -0.36 -3.79
CA ILE A 201 11.71 1.03 -3.76
C ILE A 201 12.55 1.94 -4.67
N LYS A 202 13.88 1.88 -4.57
CA LYS A 202 14.78 2.68 -5.42
C LYS A 202 14.61 2.34 -6.90
N SER A 203 14.41 1.06 -7.23
CA SER A 203 14.17 0.62 -8.60
C SER A 203 12.88 1.21 -9.17
N ILE A 204 11.78 1.16 -8.40
CA ILE A 204 10.50 1.75 -8.78
C ILE A 204 10.65 3.26 -9.01
N VAL A 205 11.34 3.98 -8.11
CA VAL A 205 11.55 5.43 -8.23
C VAL A 205 12.31 5.77 -9.51
N LEU A 206 13.44 5.10 -9.77
CA LEU A 206 14.26 5.37 -10.96
C LEU A 206 13.51 5.05 -12.25
N ILE A 207 12.85 3.91 -12.32
CA ILE A 207 12.06 3.52 -13.51
C ILE A 207 10.88 4.49 -13.70
N SER A 208 10.23 4.93 -12.63
CA SER A 208 9.15 5.94 -12.69
C SER A 208 9.66 7.27 -13.24
N ILE A 209 10.85 7.72 -12.86
CA ILE A 209 11.45 8.95 -13.41
C ILE A 209 11.74 8.80 -14.91
N ILE A 210 12.30 7.67 -15.33
CA ILE A 210 12.59 7.38 -16.75
C ILE A 210 11.30 7.31 -17.58
N ALA A 211 10.28 6.61 -17.08
CA ALA A 211 8.98 6.47 -17.74
C ALA A 211 8.24 7.81 -17.82
N HIS A 212 8.25 8.60 -16.74
CA HIS A 212 7.65 9.93 -16.69
C HIS A 212 8.33 10.91 -17.67
N SER A 213 9.65 10.86 -17.78
CA SER A 213 10.43 11.67 -18.72
C SER A 213 10.11 11.34 -20.18
N SER A 214 9.74 10.10 -20.46
CA SER A 214 9.33 9.65 -21.80
C SER A 214 7.88 10.00 -22.12
N ASN A 215 7.00 9.97 -21.11
CA ASN A 215 5.61 10.37 -21.22
C ASN A 215 5.12 10.93 -19.87
N GLN A 216 4.84 12.23 -19.82
CA GLN A 216 4.38 12.90 -18.60
C GLN A 216 3.06 12.34 -18.04
N ARG A 217 2.29 11.59 -18.84
CA ARG A 217 1.08 10.89 -18.38
C ARG A 217 1.38 9.66 -17.54
N CYS A 218 2.60 9.11 -17.63
CA CYS A 218 3.09 8.04 -16.77
C CYS A 218 3.60 8.64 -15.45
N ASN A 219 2.66 9.03 -14.61
CA ASN A 219 2.87 9.81 -13.39
C ASN A 219 2.27 9.14 -12.15
N TYR A 220 2.06 7.81 -12.16
CA TYR A 220 1.45 7.08 -11.05
C TYR A 220 2.17 7.33 -9.72
N LEU A 221 3.47 7.01 -9.64
CA LEU A 221 4.26 7.22 -8.42
C LEU A 221 4.33 8.71 -8.05
N GLN A 222 4.59 9.57 -9.05
CA GLN A 222 4.73 11.02 -8.85
C GLN A 222 3.45 11.65 -8.30
N SER A 223 2.28 11.13 -8.70
CA SER A 223 0.98 11.62 -8.24
C SER A 223 0.72 11.21 -6.79
N ILE A 224 1.03 9.97 -6.43
CA ILE A 224 0.94 9.46 -5.04
C ILE A 224 1.87 10.25 -4.13
N LEU A 225 3.14 10.40 -4.51
CA LEU A 225 4.12 11.18 -3.76
C LEU A 225 3.72 12.66 -3.66
N GLY A 226 3.20 13.26 -4.73
CA GLY A 226 2.72 14.64 -4.72
C GLY A 226 1.56 14.86 -3.73
N ILE A 227 0.57 13.97 -3.75
CA ILE A 227 -0.56 14.02 -2.79
C ILE A 227 -0.05 13.80 -1.36
N PHE A 228 0.87 12.86 -1.16
CA PHE A 228 1.49 12.59 0.13
C PHE A 228 2.26 13.81 0.67
N PHE A 229 3.13 14.43 -0.13
CA PHE A 229 3.85 15.64 0.27
C PHE A 229 2.92 16.79 0.60
N HIS A 230 1.82 16.95 -0.15
CA HIS A 230 0.81 17.94 0.19
C HIS A 230 0.12 17.64 1.52
N SER A 231 -0.18 16.38 1.83
CA SER A 231 -0.75 15.98 3.13
C SER A 231 0.20 16.23 4.31
N LEU A 232 1.51 16.13 4.07
CA LEU A 232 2.55 16.46 5.05
C LEU A 232 2.84 17.96 5.17
N SER A 233 2.07 18.82 4.48
CA SER A 233 2.29 20.27 4.44
C SER A 233 3.72 20.66 4.01
N VAL A 234 4.32 19.88 3.09
CA VAL A 234 5.63 20.18 2.52
C VAL A 234 5.56 21.55 1.81
N PRO A 235 6.53 22.47 2.05
CA PRO A 235 6.50 23.79 1.42
C PRO A 235 6.39 23.72 -0.11
N GLU A 236 5.59 24.60 -0.69
CA GLU A 236 5.32 24.62 -2.14
C GLU A 236 6.60 24.64 -3.00
N LYS A 237 7.63 25.36 -2.54
CA LYS A 237 8.94 25.41 -3.21
C LYS A 237 9.67 24.07 -3.24
N VAL A 238 9.53 23.26 -2.20
CA VAL A 238 10.10 21.90 -2.18
C VAL A 238 9.33 21.00 -3.16
N ILE A 239 7.99 21.10 -3.17
CA ILE A 239 7.16 20.35 -4.14
C ILE A 239 7.51 20.75 -5.58
N GLU A 240 7.70 22.05 -5.85
CA GLU A 240 8.11 22.58 -7.15
C GLU A 240 9.46 21.97 -7.58
N VAL A 241 10.47 21.98 -6.71
CA VAL A 241 11.79 21.35 -6.97
C VAL A 241 11.66 19.84 -7.22
N LEU A 242 10.89 19.12 -6.40
CA LEU A 242 10.66 17.68 -6.58
C LEU A 242 9.89 17.36 -7.87
N SER A 243 9.00 18.26 -8.30
CA SER A 243 8.30 18.12 -9.57
C SER A 243 9.24 18.29 -10.76
N HIS A 244 10.16 19.24 -10.69
CA HIS A 244 11.22 19.42 -11.69
C HIS A 244 12.21 18.25 -11.72
N ALA A 245 12.44 17.59 -10.59
CA ALA A 245 13.25 16.37 -10.51
C ALA A 245 12.53 15.11 -11.02
N GLY A 246 11.24 15.19 -11.37
CA GLY A 246 10.45 14.04 -11.82
C GLY A 246 10.01 13.09 -10.70
N ILE A 247 10.11 13.52 -9.44
CA ILE A 247 9.71 12.74 -8.25
C ILE A 247 8.26 13.03 -7.85
N SER A 248 7.76 14.24 -8.14
CA SER A 248 6.38 14.66 -7.88
C SER A 248 5.71 15.18 -9.14
N ILE A 249 4.39 15.25 -9.14
CA ILE A 249 3.62 16.07 -10.08
C ILE A 249 3.66 17.55 -9.69
N ALA A 250 3.29 18.43 -10.62
CA ALA A 250 3.19 19.87 -10.38
C ALA A 250 2.13 20.20 -9.31
N LEU A 251 2.36 21.26 -8.53
CA LEU A 251 1.48 21.68 -7.44
C LEU A 251 0.02 21.92 -7.89
N SER A 252 -0.19 22.55 -9.04
CA SER A 252 -1.52 22.75 -9.62
C SER A 252 -2.24 21.43 -9.90
N THR A 253 -1.50 20.39 -10.30
CA THR A 253 -2.03 19.04 -10.55
C THR A 253 -2.42 18.36 -9.24
N ILE A 254 -1.64 18.58 -8.17
CA ILE A 254 -1.98 18.10 -6.82
C ILE A 254 -3.28 18.75 -6.34
N HIS A 255 -3.42 20.07 -6.44
CA HIS A 255 -4.65 20.76 -6.05
C HIS A 255 -5.88 20.28 -6.84
N ASN A 256 -5.73 20.03 -8.14
CA ASN A 256 -6.79 19.43 -8.96
C ASN A 256 -7.16 18.02 -8.49
N ALA A 257 -6.17 17.19 -8.15
CA ALA A 257 -6.40 15.84 -7.62
C ALA A 257 -7.11 15.89 -6.27
N VAL A 258 -6.67 16.75 -5.35
CA VAL A 258 -7.30 16.95 -4.03
C VAL A 258 -8.73 17.45 -4.17
N THR A 259 -8.98 18.40 -5.08
CA THR A 259 -10.33 18.91 -5.36
C THR A 259 -11.22 17.79 -5.91
N SER A 260 -10.71 16.97 -6.83
CA SER A 260 -11.45 15.83 -7.38
C SER A 260 -11.74 14.76 -6.33
N LEU A 261 -10.76 14.43 -5.48
CA LEU A 261 -10.92 13.50 -4.36
C LEU A 261 -11.94 14.02 -3.36
N SER A 262 -11.89 15.31 -3.03
CA SER A 262 -12.85 15.96 -2.12
C SER A 262 -14.27 15.92 -2.68
N ALA A 263 -14.45 16.24 -3.97
CA ALA A 263 -15.75 16.16 -4.63
C ALA A 263 -16.31 14.72 -4.63
N LYS A 264 -15.46 13.73 -4.94
CA LYS A 264 -15.86 12.32 -4.89
C LYS A 264 -16.20 11.86 -3.47
N SER A 265 -15.42 12.29 -2.46
CA SER A 265 -15.71 12.02 -1.05
C SER A 265 -17.05 12.63 -0.63
N ALA A 266 -17.35 13.86 -1.05
CA ALA A 266 -18.64 14.51 -0.77
C ALA A 266 -19.82 13.76 -1.39
N LEU A 267 -19.67 13.26 -2.63
CA LEU A 267 -20.68 12.40 -3.25
C LEU A 267 -20.87 11.10 -2.46
N LEU A 268 -19.79 10.44 -2.04
CA LEU A 268 -19.88 9.22 -1.22
C LEU A 268 -20.55 9.46 0.13
N VAL A 269 -20.22 10.56 0.81
CA VAL A 269 -20.89 10.96 2.06
C VAL A 269 -22.39 11.15 1.81
N ARG A 270 -22.75 11.87 0.75
CA ARG A 270 -24.15 12.08 0.37
C ARG A 270 -24.86 10.76 0.08
N ASP A 271 -24.30 9.93 -0.78
CA ASP A 271 -24.90 8.65 -1.18
C ASP A 271 -25.16 7.75 0.05
N VAL A 272 -24.20 7.68 0.97
CA VAL A 272 -24.29 6.87 2.20
C VAL A 272 -25.23 7.48 3.24
N VAL A 273 -25.26 8.80 3.40
CA VAL A 273 -26.14 9.44 4.39
C VAL A 273 -27.59 9.44 3.91
N GLN A 274 -27.83 9.60 2.61
CA GLN A 274 -29.17 9.60 2.03
C GLN A 274 -29.89 8.25 2.15
N THR A 275 -29.19 7.14 2.38
CA THR A 275 -29.84 5.86 2.73
C THR A 275 -30.48 5.90 4.11
N LEU A 276 -30.11 6.87 4.96
CA LEU A 276 -30.45 6.96 6.39
C LEU A 276 -30.00 5.71 7.18
N THR A 277 -29.00 5.00 6.68
CA THR A 277 -28.40 3.82 7.33
C THR A 277 -26.97 4.08 7.80
N ALA A 278 -26.61 5.35 7.99
CA ALA A 278 -25.28 5.77 8.38
C ALA A 278 -25.32 6.58 9.67
N MET A 279 -24.21 6.53 10.42
CA MET A 279 -24.01 7.31 11.64
C MET A 279 -22.92 8.35 11.41
N PHE A 280 -23.08 9.52 11.99
CA PHE A 280 -21.99 10.50 12.09
C PHE A 280 -21.25 10.29 13.40
N ALA A 281 -19.93 10.31 13.33
CA ALA A 281 -19.06 10.48 14.49
C ALA A 281 -18.24 11.74 14.27
N TYR A 282 -18.21 12.64 15.25
CA TYR A 282 -17.44 13.88 15.19
C TYR A 282 -16.78 14.16 16.53
N ASP A 283 -15.67 14.90 16.49
CA ASP A 283 -14.90 15.30 17.66
C ASP A 283 -14.12 16.59 17.37
N ASN A 284 -13.70 17.29 18.42
CA ASN A 284 -12.82 18.46 18.31
C ASN A 284 -11.44 18.07 17.78
N PHE A 285 -10.96 18.90 16.87
CA PHE A 285 -9.63 18.83 16.30
C PHE A 285 -8.94 20.18 16.45
N ASP A 286 -8.04 20.26 17.43
CA ASP A 286 -7.29 21.46 17.75
C ASP A 286 -5.87 21.37 17.19
N ILE A 287 -5.54 22.26 16.25
CA ILE A 287 -4.19 22.37 15.69
C ILE A 287 -3.49 23.58 16.29
N LYS A 288 -2.41 23.32 17.01
CA LYS A 288 -1.48 24.36 17.48
C LYS A 288 -0.37 24.55 16.45
N PHE A 289 -0.49 25.58 15.63
CA PHE A 289 0.60 25.99 14.73
C PHE A 289 1.68 26.68 15.55
N LYS A 290 2.71 25.92 15.93
CA LYS A 290 3.88 26.44 16.64
C LYS A 290 4.74 27.24 15.65
N THR A 291 4.90 28.53 15.91
CA THR A 291 5.95 29.34 15.29
C THR A 291 7.25 29.14 16.07
N ALA A 292 8.38 28.97 15.38
CA ALA A 292 9.67 28.71 16.03
C ALA A 292 10.07 29.86 16.98
N GLN A 293 9.75 31.09 16.59
CA GLN A 293 9.81 32.28 17.43
C GLN A 293 8.55 33.12 17.20
N PRO A 294 7.55 33.07 18.10
CA PRO A 294 6.38 33.93 17.98
C PRO A 294 6.81 35.39 18.11
N THR A 295 6.52 36.18 17.09
CA THR A 295 6.71 37.63 17.11
C THR A 295 5.39 38.32 17.43
N ALA A 296 5.43 39.61 17.78
CA ALA A 296 4.21 40.40 17.99
C ALA A 296 3.31 40.41 16.74
N GLU A 297 3.90 40.29 15.54
CA GLU A 297 3.20 40.26 14.26
C GLU A 297 2.74 38.84 13.87
N HIS A 298 3.40 37.80 14.38
CA HIS A 298 3.11 36.40 14.08
C HIS A 298 3.04 35.54 15.35
N PRO A 299 1.97 35.73 16.16
CA PRO A 299 1.74 34.86 17.31
C PRO A 299 1.46 33.43 16.86
N SER A 300 1.72 32.46 17.73
CA SER A 300 1.30 31.07 17.48
C SER A 300 -0.22 31.02 17.30
N ILE A 301 -0.69 30.50 16.17
CA ILE A 301 -2.12 30.42 15.87
C ILE A 301 -2.65 29.08 16.40
N PHE A 302 -3.71 29.15 17.18
CA PHE A 302 -4.49 27.99 17.58
C PHE A 302 -5.74 27.95 16.72
N VAL A 303 -5.89 26.90 15.92
CA VAL A 303 -7.09 26.68 15.10
C VAL A 303 -7.87 25.55 15.75
N SER A 304 -9.05 25.90 16.27
CA SER A 304 -10.03 24.92 16.73
C SER A 304 -10.97 24.61 15.57
N ALA A 305 -11.10 23.34 15.24
CA ALA A 305 -11.97 22.82 14.21
C ALA A 305 -12.70 21.57 14.72
N THR A 306 -13.71 21.12 14.00
CA THR A 306 -14.37 19.84 14.26
C THR A 306 -14.11 18.92 13.08
N SER A 307 -13.61 17.72 13.37
CA SER A 307 -13.46 16.64 12.40
C SER A 307 -14.64 15.68 12.52
N ALA A 308 -15.06 15.09 11.40
CA ALA A 308 -16.17 14.17 11.39
C ALA A 308 -15.97 13.07 10.35
N THR A 309 -16.63 11.94 10.58
CA THR A 309 -16.65 10.80 9.68
C THR A 309 -18.04 10.19 9.63
N THR A 310 -18.41 9.70 8.47
CA THR A 310 -19.63 8.93 8.25
C THR A 310 -19.29 7.44 8.33
N ILE A 311 -20.05 6.71 9.14
CA ILE A 311 -19.89 5.28 9.37
C ILE A 311 -21.17 4.58 8.86
N PRO A 312 -21.11 3.89 7.71
CA PRO A 312 -22.23 3.06 7.26
C PRO A 312 -22.54 1.98 8.30
N GLY A 313 -23.83 1.76 8.57
CA GLY A 313 -24.28 0.71 9.48
C GLY A 313 -23.90 -0.67 8.99
N PHE A 314 -23.14 -1.41 9.80
CA PHE A 314 -22.68 -2.75 9.44
C PHE A 314 -23.87 -3.71 9.28
N GLY A 315 -23.91 -4.41 8.14
CA GLY A 315 -24.95 -5.40 7.86
C GLY A 315 -26.32 -4.83 7.57
N ILE A 316 -26.46 -3.50 7.45
CA ILE A 316 -27.70 -2.85 7.04
C ILE A 316 -27.69 -2.67 5.52
N THR A 317 -28.72 -3.17 4.87
CA THR A 317 -28.95 -3.18 3.43
C THR A 317 -30.40 -2.79 3.16
N ASP A 318 -30.72 -2.45 1.91
CA ASP A 318 -32.11 -2.18 1.53
C ASP A 318 -33.05 -3.37 1.82
N ALA A 319 -32.53 -4.60 1.77
CA ALA A 319 -33.29 -5.82 2.01
C ALA A 319 -33.63 -6.07 3.49
N ASN A 320 -32.92 -5.43 4.43
CA ASN A 320 -33.13 -5.63 5.87
C ASN A 320 -33.22 -4.29 6.64
N ARG A 321 -33.68 -3.24 5.96
CA ARG A 321 -33.89 -1.92 6.55
C ARG A 321 -34.83 -1.95 7.77
N ASP A 322 -35.71 -2.94 7.86
CA ASP A 322 -36.56 -3.20 9.03
C ASP A 322 -35.77 -3.42 10.33
N ALA A 323 -34.46 -3.71 10.25
CA ALA A 323 -33.58 -3.70 11.41
C ALA A 323 -33.55 -2.34 12.12
N LEU A 324 -33.82 -1.24 11.40
CA LEU A 324 -33.91 0.13 11.91
C LEU A 324 -35.33 0.58 12.26
N ARG A 325 -36.35 -0.30 12.20
CA ARG A 325 -37.76 0.04 12.52
C ARG A 325 -37.93 0.73 13.87
N TRP A 326 -37.05 0.45 14.82
CA TRP A 326 -37.06 1.03 16.15
C TRP A 326 -36.62 2.49 16.17
N SER A 327 -35.71 2.87 15.28
CA SER A 327 -35.32 4.27 15.11
C SER A 327 -36.49 5.09 14.59
N ASP A 328 -37.21 4.59 13.59
CA ASP A 328 -38.41 5.23 13.03
C ASP A 328 -39.51 5.34 14.09
N ALA A 329 -39.81 4.24 14.77
CA ALA A 329 -40.85 4.22 15.79
C ALA A 329 -40.51 5.13 17.00
N TYR A 330 -39.22 5.26 17.35
CA TYR A 330 -38.77 6.18 18.39
C TYR A 330 -38.87 7.64 17.94
N TRP A 331 -38.50 7.94 16.68
CA TRP A 331 -38.68 9.27 16.11
C TRP A 331 -40.15 9.66 16.03
N ASP A 332 -41.03 8.74 15.62
CA ASP A 332 -42.46 8.96 15.57
C ASP A 332 -43.04 9.37 16.92
N GLN A 333 -42.52 8.85 18.03
CA GLN A 333 -43.02 9.21 19.37
C GLN A 333 -42.25 10.34 20.05
N SER A 334 -41.16 10.80 19.43
CA SER A 334 -40.35 11.86 19.99
C SER A 334 -41.19 13.14 20.11
N PRO A 335 -41.17 13.83 21.27
CA PRO A 335 -41.84 15.12 21.40
C PRO A 335 -41.20 16.21 20.52
N LEU A 336 -40.01 15.96 19.97
CA LEU A 336 -39.32 16.83 19.02
C LEU A 336 -39.74 16.58 17.57
N ASN A 337 -40.48 15.52 17.29
CA ASN A 337 -41.06 15.30 15.97
C ASN A 337 -42.19 16.34 15.76
N PRO A 338 -42.21 17.10 14.64
CA PRO A 338 -43.29 18.05 14.36
C PRO A 338 -44.69 17.44 14.30
N SER A 339 -44.80 16.13 14.12
CA SER A 339 -46.06 15.40 14.07
C SER A 339 -45.94 14.07 14.81
N PRO A 340 -45.88 14.09 16.16
CA PRO A 340 -45.64 12.89 16.93
C PRO A 340 -46.85 11.97 16.87
N SER A 341 -46.59 10.68 16.64
CA SER A 341 -47.56 9.62 16.75
C SER A 341 -48.02 9.45 18.19
N THR A 342 -49.33 9.36 18.37
CA THR A 342 -49.94 9.02 19.68
C THR A 342 -50.04 7.51 19.88
N HIS A 343 -49.68 6.71 18.89
CA HIS A 343 -49.72 5.26 18.98
C HIS A 343 -48.57 4.75 19.86
N PRO A 344 -48.84 3.90 20.86
CA PRO A 344 -47.79 3.34 21.71
C PRO A 344 -46.84 2.44 20.89
N LEU A 345 -45.58 2.30 21.33
CA LEU A 345 -44.64 1.36 20.70
C LEU A 345 -45.18 -0.05 20.89
N ILE A 346 -45.58 -0.69 19.80
CA ILE A 346 -46.03 -2.08 19.83
C ILE A 346 -44.82 -2.97 19.60
N PHE A 347 -44.35 -3.62 20.66
CA PHE A 347 -43.35 -4.69 20.53
C PHE A 347 -44.02 -5.92 19.93
N THR A 348 -43.45 -6.45 18.85
CA THR A 348 -43.90 -7.75 18.33
C THR A 348 -43.54 -8.85 19.33
N GLN A 349 -44.22 -9.99 19.24
CA GLN A 349 -43.86 -11.15 20.07
C GLN A 349 -42.39 -11.57 19.85
N ASN A 350 -41.87 -11.41 18.63
CA ASN A 350 -40.47 -11.69 18.32
C ASN A 350 -39.53 -10.70 19.02
N ASP A 351 -39.88 -9.41 19.08
CA ASP A 351 -39.08 -8.41 19.80
C ASP A 351 -39.03 -8.70 21.29
N LEU A 352 -40.18 -9.06 21.88
CA LEU A 352 -40.26 -9.45 23.27
C LEU A 352 -39.48 -10.74 23.54
N ASN A 353 -39.47 -11.69 22.60
CA ASN A 353 -38.68 -12.91 22.73
C ASN A 353 -37.18 -12.61 22.67
N LEU A 354 -36.73 -11.76 21.73
CA LEU A 354 -35.33 -11.30 21.64
C LEU A 354 -34.91 -10.53 22.90
N LEU A 355 -35.75 -9.63 23.40
CA LEU A 355 -35.49 -8.89 24.64
C LEU A 355 -35.43 -9.82 25.85
N LYS A 356 -36.31 -10.81 25.93
CA LYS A 356 -36.29 -11.85 26.99
C LYS A 356 -35.07 -12.76 26.89
N GLU A 357 -34.63 -13.09 25.68
CA GLU A 357 -33.39 -13.83 25.47
C GLU A 357 -32.17 -12.99 25.92
N PHE A 358 -32.19 -11.68 25.64
CA PHE A 358 -31.12 -10.75 26.01
C PHE A 358 -31.04 -10.46 27.51
N ILE A 359 -32.17 -10.14 28.14
CA ILE A 359 -32.26 -9.88 29.59
C ILE A 359 -32.10 -11.19 30.38
N GLY A 360 -32.44 -12.32 29.75
CA GLY A 360 -32.70 -13.60 30.41
C GLY A 360 -34.06 -13.59 31.10
N PRO A 361 -34.53 -14.75 31.61
CA PRO A 361 -35.67 -14.72 32.54
C PRO A 361 -35.32 -13.78 33.68
N ASP A 362 -36.26 -12.90 34.07
CA ASP A 362 -36.18 -12.14 35.30
C ASP A 362 -36.06 -13.14 36.44
N THR A 363 -34.83 -13.50 36.80
CA THR A 363 -34.57 -14.38 37.91
C THR A 363 -34.86 -13.53 39.14
N GLN A 364 -36.11 -13.53 39.59
CA GLN A 364 -36.41 -13.29 40.99
C GLN A 364 -35.37 -14.08 41.78
N LYS A 365 -34.70 -13.39 42.70
CA LYS A 365 -33.53 -13.85 43.48
C LYS A 365 -33.87 -15.10 44.30
N VAL A 366 -34.05 -16.25 43.67
CA VAL A 366 -34.16 -17.52 44.37
C VAL A 366 -32.71 -17.98 44.61
N PRO A 367 -32.29 -18.14 45.88
CA PRO A 367 -30.96 -18.64 46.19
C PRO A 367 -30.71 -19.96 45.45
N GLY A 368 -29.63 -20.02 44.67
CA GLY A 368 -29.26 -21.21 43.87
C GLY A 368 -29.58 -21.14 42.38
N VAL A 369 -30.25 -20.09 41.89
CA VAL A 369 -30.49 -19.92 40.45
C VAL A 369 -29.22 -19.43 39.74
N ARG A 370 -28.90 -20.06 38.60
CA ARG A 370 -27.77 -19.68 37.73
C ARG A 370 -27.99 -18.26 37.18
N LEU A 371 -26.94 -17.43 37.23
CA LEU A 371 -26.89 -16.12 36.59
C LEU A 371 -27.31 -16.23 35.11
N SER A 372 -28.04 -15.24 34.58
CA SER A 372 -28.33 -15.15 33.14
C SER A 372 -27.03 -15.00 32.32
N CYS A 373 -27.06 -15.29 31.01
CA CYS A 373 -25.88 -15.14 30.15
C CYS A 373 -25.27 -13.73 30.26
N GLN A 374 -26.11 -12.69 30.21
CA GLN A 374 -25.69 -11.30 30.37
C GLN A 374 -25.07 -11.00 31.75
N GLN A 375 -25.69 -11.50 32.82
CA GLN A 375 -25.16 -11.37 34.17
C GLN A 375 -23.82 -12.10 34.35
N ARG A 376 -23.65 -13.28 33.73
CA ARG A 376 -22.37 -13.99 33.70
C ARG A 376 -21.29 -13.17 32.99
N ARG A 377 -21.63 -12.50 31.89
CA ARG A 377 -20.73 -11.61 31.15
C ARG A 377 -20.33 -10.37 31.98
N TRP A 378 -21.28 -9.73 32.66
CA TRP A 378 -20.97 -8.62 33.57
C TRP A 378 -20.10 -9.08 34.74
N ALA A 379 -20.45 -10.19 35.38
CA ALA A 379 -19.64 -10.77 36.46
C ALA A 379 -18.23 -11.11 35.97
N TRP A 380 -18.09 -11.64 34.75
CA TRP A 380 -16.80 -11.88 34.12
C TRP A 380 -16.01 -10.58 33.91
N HIS A 381 -16.65 -9.52 33.39
CA HIS A 381 -16.00 -8.22 33.18
C HIS A 381 -15.51 -7.62 34.50
N THR A 382 -16.35 -7.63 35.55
CA THR A 382 -15.95 -7.21 36.89
C THR A 382 -14.75 -8.02 37.42
N ARG A 383 -14.77 -9.36 37.28
CA ARG A 383 -13.64 -10.22 37.67
C ARG A 383 -12.39 -9.88 36.87
N LYS A 384 -12.49 -9.68 35.55
CA LYS A 384 -11.36 -9.28 34.71
C LYS A 384 -10.75 -7.97 35.18
N THR A 385 -11.59 -6.96 35.43
CA THR A 385 -11.15 -5.64 35.94
C THR A 385 -10.45 -5.78 37.29
N LEU A 386 -10.99 -6.59 38.22
CA LEU A 386 -10.34 -6.83 39.51
C LEU A 386 -9.00 -7.54 39.36
N VAL A 387 -8.93 -8.60 38.56
CA VAL A 387 -7.69 -9.38 38.33
C VAL A 387 -6.58 -8.53 37.70
N HIS A 388 -6.93 -7.63 36.78
CA HIS A 388 -5.94 -6.77 36.10
C HIS A 388 -5.52 -5.57 36.96
N ASN A 389 -6.46 -4.94 37.66
CA ASN A 389 -6.22 -3.64 38.30
C ASN A 389 -5.97 -3.73 39.81
N VAL A 390 -6.23 -4.87 40.45
CA VAL A 390 -6.07 -5.04 41.91
C VAL A 390 -5.04 -6.15 42.18
N GLU A 391 -3.93 -5.79 42.80
CA GLU A 391 -2.77 -6.67 42.99
C GLU A 391 -3.11 -7.98 43.72
N GLY A 392 -3.97 -7.92 44.74
CA GLY A 392 -4.44 -9.09 45.49
C GLY A 392 -5.22 -10.12 44.68
N PHE A 393 -5.67 -9.78 43.46
CA PHE A 393 -6.43 -10.66 42.58
C PHE A 393 -5.62 -11.20 41.39
N LYS A 394 -4.34 -10.81 41.20
CA LYS A 394 -3.51 -11.28 40.07
C LYS A 394 -3.34 -12.81 40.02
N SER A 395 -3.35 -13.48 41.18
CA SER A 395 -3.26 -14.93 41.31
C SER A 395 -4.44 -15.68 40.65
N PHE A 396 -5.54 -14.98 40.34
CA PHE A 396 -6.70 -15.54 39.65
C PHE A 396 -6.65 -15.38 38.12
N SER A 397 -5.57 -14.82 37.55
CA SER A 397 -5.41 -14.67 36.10
C SER A 397 -5.52 -16.00 35.34
N THR A 398 -4.93 -17.07 35.86
CA THR A 398 -5.02 -18.43 35.28
C THR A 398 -6.41 -19.04 35.39
N LYS A 399 -7.26 -18.53 36.28
CA LYS A 399 -8.64 -18.99 36.50
C LYS A 399 -9.66 -18.16 35.73
N LEU A 400 -9.25 -17.08 35.08
CA LEU A 400 -10.13 -16.24 34.28
C LEU A 400 -10.28 -16.88 32.89
N SER A 401 -11.41 -17.55 32.65
CA SER A 401 -11.75 -18.09 31.31
C SER A 401 -12.02 -16.97 30.31
N GLN A 402 -12.24 -17.31 29.03
CA GLN A 402 -12.85 -16.37 28.09
C GLN A 402 -14.31 -16.04 28.49
N PRO A 403 -14.84 -14.85 28.15
CA PRO A 403 -16.24 -14.53 28.39
C PRO A 403 -17.13 -15.41 27.50
N GLU A 404 -18.35 -15.66 27.95
CA GLU A 404 -19.37 -16.28 27.11
C GLU A 404 -19.69 -15.38 25.91
N GLU A 405 -19.66 -15.95 24.72
CA GLU A 405 -19.94 -15.27 23.47
C GLU A 405 -21.45 -15.03 23.35
N ILE A 406 -21.86 -13.76 23.49
CA ILE A 406 -23.28 -13.35 23.39
C ILE A 406 -23.36 -12.27 22.32
N LEU A 407 -24.12 -12.55 21.26
CA LEU A 407 -24.33 -11.66 20.12
C LEU A 407 -23.01 -11.08 19.61
N LEU A 408 -22.10 -11.98 19.19
CA LEU A 408 -20.84 -11.56 18.62
C LEU A 408 -21.09 -10.59 17.47
N ILE A 409 -20.58 -9.37 17.61
CA ILE A 409 -20.45 -8.47 16.48
C ILE A 409 -19.41 -9.15 15.57
N PRO A 410 -19.77 -9.53 14.34
CA PRO A 410 -18.82 -10.15 13.43
C PRO A 410 -17.61 -9.24 13.27
N LEU A 411 -16.41 -9.82 13.38
CA LEU A 411 -15.19 -9.09 13.12
C LEU A 411 -15.22 -8.62 11.66
N HIS A 412 -15.24 -7.32 11.47
CA HIS A 412 -15.25 -6.70 10.14
C HIS A 412 -14.40 -5.44 10.18
N LYS A 413 -13.91 -5.03 9.01
CA LYS A 413 -13.25 -3.74 8.85
C LYS A 413 -14.34 -2.67 8.74
N THR A 414 -14.45 -1.82 9.76
CA THR A 414 -15.39 -0.69 9.72
C THR A 414 -14.97 0.29 8.63
N GLN A 415 -15.86 0.53 7.69
CA GLN A 415 -15.68 1.57 6.68
C GLN A 415 -15.93 2.93 7.33
N GLN A 416 -15.03 3.88 7.09
CA GLN A 416 -15.15 5.26 7.54
C GLN A 416 -14.99 6.15 6.33
N ILE A 417 -15.90 7.11 6.17
CA ILE A 417 -15.89 8.07 5.06
C ILE A 417 -15.71 9.46 5.68
N PRO A 418 -14.52 10.07 5.58
CA PRO A 418 -14.26 11.37 6.17
C PRO A 418 -15.21 12.43 5.63
N CYS A 419 -15.81 13.20 6.52
CA CYS A 419 -16.55 14.42 6.19
C CYS A 419 -15.57 15.59 6.04
N ARG A 420 -16.03 16.68 5.41
CA ARG A 420 -15.28 17.94 5.37
C ARG A 420 -15.18 18.49 6.79
N ALA A 421 -13.96 18.86 7.18
CA ALA A 421 -13.71 19.52 8.46
C ALA A 421 -14.44 20.87 8.56
N MET A 422 -14.92 21.18 9.75
CA MET A 422 -15.72 22.36 10.04
C MET A 422 -14.95 23.31 10.97
N LYS A 423 -15.13 24.62 10.80
CA LYS A 423 -14.53 25.64 11.69
C LYS A 423 -15.47 26.02 12.84
N TYR A 424 -16.16 25.01 13.39
CA TYR A 424 -17.03 25.18 14.55
C TYR A 424 -16.30 24.73 15.81
N LYS A 425 -16.73 25.27 16.95
CA LYS A 425 -16.19 24.91 18.26
C LYS A 425 -17.24 24.07 18.96
N GLU A 426 -17.02 22.77 19.09
CA GLU A 426 -17.96 21.85 19.73
C GLU A 426 -18.10 22.10 21.25
N SER A 427 -17.27 22.97 21.82
CA SER A 427 -17.34 23.30 23.26
C SER A 427 -18.57 24.15 23.64
N THR A 428 -19.43 24.53 22.69
CA THR A 428 -20.66 25.29 22.96
C THR A 428 -21.87 24.56 22.37
N ASN A 429 -23.05 24.78 22.96
CA ASN A 429 -24.30 24.21 22.44
C ASN A 429 -24.56 24.69 21.00
N ASP A 430 -24.35 25.98 20.73
CA ASP A 430 -24.51 26.56 19.39
C ASP A 430 -23.54 25.93 18.37
N GLY A 431 -22.29 25.68 18.79
CA GLY A 431 -21.30 25.03 17.94
C GLY A 431 -21.66 23.58 17.62
N ASN A 432 -22.24 22.84 18.59
CA ASN A 432 -22.77 21.49 18.35
C ASN A 432 -23.92 21.51 17.34
N VAL A 433 -24.86 22.45 17.46
CA VAL A 433 -25.96 22.59 16.50
C VAL A 433 -25.41 22.87 15.09
N GLN A 434 -24.45 23.79 14.97
CA GLN A 434 -23.80 24.10 13.69
C GLN A 434 -23.08 22.91 13.07
N VAL A 435 -22.42 22.08 13.87
CA VAL A 435 -21.77 20.85 13.41
C VAL A 435 -22.81 19.88 12.84
N VAL A 436 -23.91 19.64 13.56
CA VAL A 436 -24.98 18.74 13.11
C VAL A 436 -25.62 19.26 11.82
N ASP A 437 -25.91 20.55 11.73
CA ASP A 437 -26.50 21.17 10.54
C ASP A 437 -25.58 21.08 9.32
N ASP A 438 -24.27 21.34 9.46
CA ASP A 438 -23.32 21.21 8.35
C ASP A 438 -23.13 19.74 7.94
N LEU A 439 -23.13 18.79 8.90
CA LEU A 439 -23.08 17.36 8.59
C LEU A 439 -24.32 16.88 7.82
N HIS A 440 -25.51 17.35 8.20
CA HIS A 440 -26.73 17.11 7.43
C HIS A 440 -26.62 17.67 6.02
N CYS A 441 -26.15 18.93 5.89
CA CYS A 441 -25.92 19.56 4.59
C CYS A 441 -24.92 18.78 3.73
N GLN A 442 -23.80 18.33 4.31
CA GLN A 442 -22.79 17.50 3.62
C GLN A 442 -23.38 16.15 3.19
N GLY A 443 -24.21 15.55 4.04
CA GLY A 443 -24.95 14.32 3.75
C GLY A 443 -26.09 14.51 2.74
N GLY A 444 -26.37 15.74 2.31
CA GLY A 444 -27.48 16.04 1.39
C GLY A 444 -28.85 15.73 1.99
N ILE A 445 -28.98 15.87 3.31
CA ILE A 445 -30.22 15.75 4.08
C ILE A 445 -30.48 17.08 4.82
N GLY A 446 -31.74 17.40 5.12
CA GLY A 446 -32.07 18.61 5.90
C GLY A 446 -32.10 19.93 5.14
N GLN A 447 -31.73 19.99 3.86
CA GLN A 447 -32.16 21.09 3.00
C GLN A 447 -33.64 20.90 2.68
N ALA A 448 -34.51 21.55 3.45
CA ALA A 448 -35.81 21.92 2.91
C ALA A 448 -35.53 22.68 1.62
N GLU A 449 -36.14 22.28 0.52
CA GLU A 449 -36.15 23.13 -0.65
C GLU A 449 -36.66 24.51 -0.20
N GLU A 450 -35.79 25.53 -0.17
CA GLU A 450 -36.22 26.90 -0.44
C GLU A 450 -36.67 26.92 -1.91
N LYS A 451 -37.73 26.17 -2.22
CA LYS A 451 -38.59 26.37 -3.37
C LYS A 451 -39.83 27.04 -2.83
N GLY A 452 -39.87 28.36 -2.94
CA GLY A 452 -41.07 29.16 -2.67
C GLY A 452 -40.73 30.51 -2.07
#